data_AF-A0A2W5FTS7-F1
#
_entry.id   AF-A0A2W5FTS7-F1
#
_cell.length_a   1.000
_cell.length_b   1.000
_cell.length_c   1.000
_cell.angle_alpha   90.00
_cell.angle_beta   90.00
_cell.angle_gamma   90.00
#
_symmetry.space_group_name_H-M   'P 1'
#
loop_
_entity.id
_entity.type
_entity.pdbx_description
1 polymer ?
#
loop_
_entity_poly.entity_id
_entity_poly.type
_entity_poly.pdbx_seq_one_letter_code
_entity_poly.pdbx_strand_id
1 'polypeptide(L)'
;MKQQFKAGGVRGFGLTLAAAAAMAFAQGASADVVAGDTFTFSIAGFNSASGTGYILGSGLISTFGQTQTFAAAGYNGQDYTISSWEVVGASTTTDYFKISTPANFITSTTVNGITITALQFDIGTANSGVGVDTGADPLSLTSAISSYTSTGNIVYGAANTVFTLTPNVTLTNGGLSFTAAEGVNTGTSAISGFAIHEFNFSITYANAAPVPEADTWAMLAAGLGVMGVAVRRKRKQQA
;
A
#
# COMPACT_ATOMS: atom_id res chain seq x y z
N MET A 1 -33.12 -33.22 71.31
CA MET A 1 -33.91 -33.03 70.06
C MET A 1 -33.41 -31.74 69.42
N LYS A 2 -32.42 -31.75 68.53
CA LYS A 2 -32.45 -32.00 67.07
C LYS A 2 -33.44 -31.12 66.29
N GLN A 3 -32.88 -30.35 65.34
CA GLN A 3 -33.43 -29.71 64.12
C GLN A 3 -33.62 -28.19 64.17
N GLN A 4 -33.27 -27.39 63.15
CA GLN A 4 -32.37 -27.49 61.99
C GLN A 4 -32.20 -26.04 61.52
N PHE A 5 -30.97 -25.52 61.41
CA PHE A 5 -30.71 -24.27 60.71
C PHE A 5 -30.74 -24.53 59.19
N LYS A 6 -31.69 -23.92 58.48
CA LYS A 6 -31.71 -23.88 57.01
C LYS A 6 -30.77 -22.78 56.53
N ALA A 7 -29.64 -23.18 55.95
CA ALA A 7 -28.80 -22.33 55.12
C ALA A 7 -29.52 -22.06 53.78
N GLY A 8 -29.86 -20.79 53.52
CA GLY A 8 -30.34 -20.31 52.23
C GLY A 8 -29.16 -19.92 51.36
N GLY A 9 -29.08 -20.54 50.18
CA GLY A 9 -27.90 -20.60 49.34
C GLY A 9 -27.45 -19.30 48.67
N VAL A 10 -26.13 -19.25 48.51
CA VAL A 10 -25.36 -18.38 47.63
C VAL A 10 -25.89 -18.49 46.18
N ARG A 11 -26.35 -17.36 45.61
CA ARG A 11 -26.48 -17.19 44.16
C ARG A 11 -25.47 -16.14 43.71
N GLY A 12 -24.23 -16.58 43.57
CA GLY A 12 -23.19 -15.89 42.84
C GLY A 12 -22.92 -16.60 41.51
N PHE A 13 -22.42 -15.84 40.54
CA PHE A 13 -21.92 -16.27 39.22
C PHE A 13 -22.98 -16.57 38.16
N GLY A 14 -23.48 -15.51 37.53
CA GLY A 14 -24.25 -15.66 36.30
C GLY A 14 -24.32 -14.41 35.45
N LEU A 15 -23.29 -13.55 35.43
CA LEU A 15 -23.33 -12.36 34.56
C LEU A 15 -21.96 -11.65 34.40
N THR A 16 -20.89 -12.35 34.04
CA THR A 16 -19.62 -11.67 33.68
C THR A 16 -18.79 -12.33 32.57
N LEU A 17 -19.17 -13.48 32.01
CA LEU A 17 -18.38 -14.08 30.91
C LEU A 17 -18.74 -13.61 29.50
N ALA A 18 -19.89 -12.98 29.29
CA ALA A 18 -20.33 -12.58 27.93
C ALA A 18 -19.66 -11.29 27.41
N ALA A 19 -19.09 -10.47 28.29
CA ALA A 19 -18.46 -9.20 27.89
C ALA A 19 -16.95 -9.33 27.60
N ALA A 20 -16.29 -10.41 28.05
CA ALA A 20 -14.86 -10.61 27.84
C ALA A 20 -14.53 -11.17 26.43
N ALA A 21 -15.48 -11.79 25.75
CA ALA A 21 -15.27 -12.37 24.41
C ALA A 21 -15.33 -11.35 23.26
N ALA A 22 -15.78 -10.11 23.52
CA ALA A 22 -15.93 -9.09 22.48
C ALA A 22 -14.68 -8.18 22.30
N MET A 23 -13.67 -8.26 23.18
CA MET A 23 -12.48 -7.38 23.14
C MET A 23 -11.21 -8.04 22.59
N ALA A 24 -11.26 -9.31 22.17
CA ALA A 24 -10.06 -10.04 21.73
C ALA A 24 -9.93 -10.21 20.20
N PHE A 25 -10.86 -9.66 19.40
CA PHE A 25 -10.78 -9.69 17.93
C PHE A 25 -10.37 -8.33 17.37
N ALA A 26 -9.28 -7.77 17.90
CA ALA A 26 -8.39 -6.99 17.06
C ALA A 26 -7.56 -8.00 16.25
N GLN A 27 -8.22 -8.74 15.35
CA GLN A 27 -7.51 -9.38 14.23
C GLN A 27 -6.80 -8.21 13.55
N GLY A 28 -5.47 -8.21 13.61
CA GLY A 28 -4.67 -7.20 12.93
C GLY A 28 -5.17 -7.10 11.51
N ALA A 29 -5.52 -5.88 11.09
CA ALA A 29 -5.88 -5.65 9.71
C ALA A 29 -4.83 -6.30 8.81
N SER A 30 -5.26 -7.13 7.87
CA SER A 30 -4.33 -7.74 6.93
C SER A 30 -3.80 -6.62 6.03
N ALA A 31 -2.49 -6.49 6.02
CA ALA A 31 -1.76 -5.81 4.98
C ALA A 31 -2.13 -6.42 3.62
N ASP A 32 -2.67 -5.62 2.69
CA ASP A 32 -3.02 -6.11 1.36
C ASP A 32 -1.79 -6.29 0.46
N VAL A 33 -0.71 -5.54 0.73
CA VAL A 33 0.65 -5.78 0.22
C VAL A 33 1.46 -6.45 1.31
N VAL A 34 2.13 -7.54 0.99
CA VAL A 34 3.00 -8.21 1.96
C VAL A 34 4.47 -8.02 1.62
N ALA A 35 5.31 -7.98 2.65
CA ALA A 35 6.75 -8.02 2.48
C ALA A 35 7.14 -9.26 1.66
N GLY A 36 7.76 -9.06 0.50
CA GLY A 36 8.03 -10.14 -0.47
C GLY A 36 7.35 -9.99 -1.82
N ASP A 37 6.27 -9.18 -1.91
CA ASP A 37 5.65 -8.88 -3.20
C ASP A 37 6.60 -8.11 -4.10
N THR A 38 6.56 -8.36 -5.42
CA THR A 38 7.43 -7.66 -6.38
C THR A 38 6.69 -6.59 -7.15
N PHE A 39 7.41 -5.56 -7.56
CA PHE A 39 6.85 -4.46 -8.32
C PHE A 39 7.91 -3.72 -9.13
N THR A 40 7.45 -3.08 -10.21
CA THR A 40 8.32 -2.39 -11.16
C THR A 40 8.37 -0.89 -10.91
N PHE A 41 9.54 -0.30 -11.19
CA PHE A 41 9.78 1.13 -11.17
C PHE A 41 10.52 1.60 -12.40
N SER A 42 10.28 2.85 -12.78
CA SER A 42 11.11 3.55 -13.74
C SER A 42 11.16 5.05 -13.46
N ILE A 43 12.23 5.68 -13.93
CA ILE A 43 12.34 7.14 -14.00
C ILE A 43 12.43 7.48 -15.47
N ALA A 44 11.57 8.38 -15.94
CA ALA A 44 11.53 8.80 -17.32
C ALA A 44 11.75 10.32 -17.43
N GLY A 45 12.62 10.71 -18.36
CA GLY A 45 12.84 12.10 -18.77
C GLY A 45 12.16 12.36 -20.10
N PHE A 46 11.49 13.51 -20.22
CA PHE A 46 10.76 13.88 -21.42
C PHE A 46 11.14 15.27 -21.90
N ASN A 47 11.00 15.47 -23.20
CA ASN A 47 10.77 16.79 -23.76
C ASN A 47 9.26 16.98 -23.93
N SER A 48 8.65 17.80 -23.08
CA SER A 48 7.21 18.05 -23.09
C SER A 48 6.73 18.79 -24.34
N ALA A 49 7.61 19.45 -25.10
CA ALA A 49 7.26 20.13 -26.34
C ALA A 49 7.20 19.18 -27.56
N SER A 50 8.08 18.18 -27.63
CA SER A 50 8.09 17.19 -28.72
C SER A 50 7.35 15.89 -28.36
N GLY A 51 7.03 15.67 -27.09
CA GLY A 51 6.44 14.42 -26.60
C GLY A 51 7.41 13.23 -26.59
N THR A 52 8.70 13.47 -26.85
CA THR A 52 9.73 12.42 -26.86
C THR A 52 10.19 12.12 -25.44
N GLY A 53 10.12 10.86 -25.02
CA GLY A 53 10.53 10.40 -23.70
C GLY A 53 11.63 9.33 -23.74
N TYR A 54 12.39 9.22 -22.65
CA TYR A 54 13.40 8.19 -22.45
C TYR A 54 13.36 7.71 -21.01
N ILE A 55 13.52 6.41 -20.81
CA ILE A 55 13.83 5.88 -19.49
C ILE A 55 15.27 6.27 -19.15
N LEU A 56 15.43 6.90 -18.00
CA LEU A 56 16.70 7.31 -17.43
C LEU A 56 17.25 6.14 -16.64
N GLY A 57 17.82 5.16 -17.34
CA GLY A 57 18.30 3.91 -16.77
C GLY A 57 17.62 2.67 -17.34
N SER A 58 17.53 1.62 -16.53
CA SER A 58 16.73 0.42 -16.81
C SER A 58 15.44 0.41 -16.01
N GLY A 59 14.40 -0.26 -16.50
CA GLY A 59 13.27 -0.65 -15.64
C GLY A 59 13.79 -1.55 -14.51
N LEU A 60 13.36 -1.27 -13.28
CA LEU A 60 13.80 -1.99 -12.09
C LEU A 60 12.66 -2.80 -11.50
N ILE A 61 12.97 -4.01 -11.04
CA ILE A 61 12.06 -4.83 -10.25
C ILE A 61 12.59 -4.83 -8.82
N SER A 62 11.76 -4.38 -7.89
CA SER A 62 12.07 -4.39 -6.46
C SER A 62 11.08 -5.28 -5.71
N THR A 63 11.39 -5.56 -4.46
CA THR A 63 10.59 -6.36 -3.53
C THR A 63 10.08 -5.45 -2.43
N PHE A 64 8.79 -5.49 -2.19
CA PHE A 64 8.12 -4.69 -1.19
C PHE A 64 8.59 -5.04 0.22
N GLY A 65 8.69 -4.02 1.07
CA GLY A 65 9.18 -4.16 2.44
C GLY A 65 10.71 -4.23 2.55
N GLN A 66 11.44 -3.93 1.49
CA GLN A 66 12.91 -3.94 1.48
C GLN A 66 13.51 -2.62 1.02
N THR A 67 14.78 -2.40 1.38
CA THR A 67 15.63 -1.39 0.75
C THR A 67 16.63 -2.10 -0.16
N GLN A 68 16.62 -1.77 -1.44
CA GLN A 68 17.46 -2.38 -2.47
C GLN A 68 18.24 -1.30 -3.21
N THR A 69 19.54 -1.52 -3.39
CA THR A 69 20.39 -0.65 -4.19
C THR A 69 20.77 -1.36 -5.48
N PHE A 70 20.39 -0.77 -6.60
CA PHE A 70 20.69 -1.25 -7.95
C PHE A 70 21.90 -0.48 -8.47
N ALA A 71 23.05 -1.16 -8.46
CA ALA A 71 24.31 -0.55 -8.87
C ALA A 71 24.30 -0.20 -10.36
N ALA A 72 24.72 1.02 -10.69
CA ALA A 72 24.80 1.55 -12.05
C ALA A 72 23.53 1.41 -12.93
N ALA A 73 22.36 1.32 -12.30
CA ALA A 73 21.08 1.19 -13.00
C ALA A 73 20.54 2.53 -13.55
N GLY A 74 21.05 3.65 -13.03
CA GLY A 74 20.58 4.98 -13.33
C GLY A 74 21.33 5.70 -14.45
N TYR A 75 20.84 6.89 -14.79
CA TYR A 75 21.48 7.76 -15.77
C TYR A 75 22.96 8.02 -15.39
N ASN A 76 23.85 7.93 -16.38
CA ASN A 76 25.32 7.98 -16.22
C ASN A 76 25.90 6.93 -15.25
N GLY A 77 25.24 5.78 -15.10
CA GLY A 77 25.73 4.68 -14.26
C GLY A 77 25.63 4.99 -12.77
N GLN A 78 24.67 5.82 -12.37
CA GLN A 78 24.38 6.08 -10.96
C GLN A 78 23.64 4.92 -10.31
N ASP A 79 23.84 4.76 -9.00
CA ASP A 79 23.10 3.78 -8.22
C ASP A 79 21.69 4.31 -7.91
N TYR A 80 20.68 3.44 -8.07
CA TYR A 80 19.32 3.71 -7.61
C TYR A 80 19.08 2.95 -6.32
N THR A 81 18.70 3.65 -5.26
CA THR A 81 18.27 3.04 -4.00
C THR A 81 16.76 3.17 -3.88
N ILE A 82 16.10 2.02 -3.83
CA ILE A 82 14.65 1.88 -3.71
C ILE A 82 14.33 1.37 -2.32
N SER A 83 13.42 2.03 -1.63
CA SER A 83 12.87 1.57 -0.35
C SER A 83 11.36 1.52 -0.45
N SER A 84 10.76 0.49 0.14
CA SER A 84 9.32 0.49 0.42
C SER A 84 9.03 -0.17 1.75
N TRP A 85 7.97 0.30 2.38
CA TRP A 85 7.50 -0.21 3.66
C TRP A 85 6.01 0.11 3.82
N GLU A 86 5.40 -0.54 4.80
CA GLU A 86 4.00 -0.39 5.11
C GLU A 86 3.83 0.09 6.55
N VAL A 87 2.80 0.91 6.79
CA VAL A 87 2.30 1.22 8.11
C VAL A 87 0.83 0.81 8.17
N VAL A 88 0.56 -0.27 8.91
CA VAL A 88 -0.80 -0.76 9.15
C VAL A 88 -1.40 -0.04 10.35
N GLY A 89 -2.40 0.80 10.09
CA GLY A 89 -3.22 1.45 11.11
C GLY A 89 -4.45 0.62 11.48
N ALA A 90 -5.25 1.16 12.41
CA ALA A 90 -6.45 0.46 12.88
C ALA A 90 -7.51 0.26 11.77
N SER A 91 -7.68 1.25 10.88
CA SER A 91 -8.70 1.24 9.82
C SER A 91 -8.15 1.41 8.41
N THR A 92 -6.89 1.79 8.28
CA THR A 92 -6.23 2.07 7.00
C THR A 92 -4.81 1.55 7.03
N THR A 93 -4.34 1.16 5.85
CA THR A 93 -2.95 0.86 5.58
C THR A 93 -2.39 1.99 4.74
N THR A 94 -1.16 2.40 5.05
CA THR A 94 -0.38 3.30 4.20
C THR A 94 0.87 2.60 3.72
N ASP A 95 0.94 2.40 2.40
CA ASP A 95 2.16 1.96 1.74
C ASP A 95 3.01 3.17 1.39
N TYR A 96 4.30 3.04 1.66
CA TYR A 96 5.30 4.04 1.36
C TYR A 96 6.36 3.48 0.43
N PHE A 97 6.84 4.35 -0.41
CA PHE A 97 7.79 3.99 -1.44
C PHE A 97 8.66 5.18 -1.77
N LYS A 98 9.90 4.87 -2.07
CA LYS A 98 10.94 5.84 -2.29
C LYS A 98 11.91 5.32 -3.33
N ILE A 99 12.31 6.18 -4.26
CA ILE A 99 13.50 5.99 -5.06
C ILE A 99 14.43 7.18 -4.83
N SER A 100 15.72 6.91 -4.76
CA SER A 100 16.74 7.93 -4.55
C SER A 100 18.03 7.62 -5.30
N THR A 101 18.79 8.67 -5.58
CA THR A 101 20.17 8.60 -6.08
C THR A 101 21.12 9.28 -5.08
N PRO A 102 22.40 8.89 -5.03
CA PRO A 102 23.41 9.62 -4.23
C PRO A 102 23.61 11.07 -4.68
N ALA A 103 23.37 11.35 -5.96
CA ALA A 103 23.35 12.69 -6.54
C ALA A 103 22.00 12.91 -7.23
N ASN A 104 21.97 13.60 -8.37
CA ASN A 104 20.72 13.92 -9.07
C ASN A 104 20.38 12.86 -10.10
N PHE A 105 19.09 12.53 -10.25
CA PHE A 105 18.61 11.62 -11.29
C PHE A 105 19.06 12.05 -12.70
N ILE A 106 19.15 13.35 -12.94
CA ILE A 106 19.76 13.92 -14.14
C ILE A 106 20.78 14.97 -13.74
N THR A 107 21.98 14.89 -14.29
CA THR A 107 23.08 15.84 -14.05
C THR A 107 23.31 16.80 -15.22
N SER A 108 22.53 16.68 -16.29
CA SER A 108 22.59 17.47 -17.52
C SER A 108 21.22 18.02 -17.90
N THR A 109 21.20 19.07 -18.72
CA THR A 109 19.97 19.64 -19.28
C THR A 109 19.46 18.86 -20.50
N THR A 110 20.32 18.01 -21.06
CA THR A 110 20.05 17.21 -22.25
C THR A 110 20.46 15.75 -22.04
N VAL A 111 19.69 14.83 -22.61
CA VAL A 111 19.98 13.40 -22.68
C VAL A 111 19.88 12.98 -24.14
N ASN A 112 20.93 12.35 -24.68
CA ASN A 112 21.01 11.96 -26.10
C ASN A 112 20.68 13.10 -27.08
N GLY A 113 21.09 14.33 -26.75
CA GLY A 113 20.85 15.53 -27.57
C GLY A 113 19.47 16.17 -27.41
N ILE A 114 18.59 15.61 -26.58
CA ILE A 114 17.24 16.13 -26.33
C ILE A 114 17.19 16.85 -24.99
N THR A 115 16.67 18.07 -25.00
CA THR A 115 16.43 18.84 -23.78
C THR A 115 15.36 18.17 -22.94
N ILE A 116 15.69 17.88 -21.67
CA ILE A 116 14.73 17.34 -20.72
C ILE A 116 14.00 18.49 -20.04
N THR A 117 12.69 18.52 -20.19
CA THR A 117 11.79 19.54 -19.63
C THR A 117 10.71 18.96 -18.72
N ALA A 118 10.59 17.63 -18.66
CA ALA A 118 9.84 16.94 -17.63
C ALA A 118 10.60 15.72 -17.11
N LEU A 119 10.48 15.47 -15.80
CA LEU A 119 10.97 14.27 -15.15
C LEU A 119 9.80 13.63 -14.41
N GLN A 120 9.61 12.34 -14.62
CA GLN A 120 8.55 11.57 -13.99
C GLN A 120 9.13 10.30 -13.39
N PHE A 121 8.59 9.91 -12.26
CA PHE A 121 8.81 8.62 -11.65
C PHE A 121 7.52 7.82 -11.67
N ASP A 122 7.63 6.57 -12.11
CA ASP A 122 6.51 5.67 -12.33
C ASP A 122 6.68 4.38 -11.52
N ILE A 123 5.56 3.89 -10.98
CA ILE A 123 5.43 2.54 -10.41
C ILE A 123 4.44 1.75 -11.23
N GLY A 124 4.80 0.52 -11.59
CA GLY A 124 4.08 -0.28 -12.56
C GLY A 124 4.37 0.17 -13.99
N THR A 125 3.33 0.39 -14.81
CA THR A 125 3.52 0.75 -16.22
C THR A 125 4.22 2.10 -16.37
N ALA A 126 5.41 2.07 -16.98
CA ALA A 126 6.12 3.27 -17.41
C ALA A 126 5.29 4.04 -18.45
N ASN A 127 5.15 5.36 -18.26
CA ASN A 127 4.58 6.26 -19.25
C ASN A 127 5.67 6.73 -20.22
N SER A 128 6.35 5.83 -20.95
CA SER A 128 7.37 6.22 -21.93
C SER A 128 7.01 5.72 -23.33
N GLY A 129 6.61 6.62 -24.24
CA GLY A 129 6.63 6.36 -25.70
C GLY A 129 8.01 6.69 -26.28
N VAL A 130 8.54 6.09 -27.36
CA VAL A 130 8.15 4.99 -28.25
C VAL A 130 9.28 3.95 -28.17
N GLY A 131 8.95 2.64 -28.07
CA GLY A 131 9.94 1.55 -28.07
C GLY A 131 10.32 0.98 -26.69
N VAL A 132 9.49 1.16 -25.67
CA VAL A 132 9.65 0.54 -24.36
C VAL A 132 8.66 -0.61 -24.21
N ASP A 133 9.15 -1.78 -23.79
CA ASP A 133 8.30 -2.91 -23.42
C ASP A 133 7.37 -2.50 -22.28
N THR A 134 6.10 -2.30 -22.62
CA THR A 134 5.00 -2.13 -21.66
C THR A 134 4.62 -3.50 -21.10
N GLY A 135 5.29 -3.93 -20.03
CA GLY A 135 4.90 -5.09 -19.21
C GLY A 135 4.59 -4.60 -17.79
N ALA A 136 3.34 -4.24 -17.47
CA ALA A 136 2.27 -5.16 -17.02
C ALA A 136 2.36 -5.61 -15.55
N ASP A 137 3.37 -5.20 -14.78
CA ASP A 137 3.49 -5.62 -13.37
C ASP A 137 3.29 -4.45 -12.40
N PRO A 138 2.05 -3.96 -12.23
CA PRO A 138 1.73 -3.04 -11.14
C PRO A 138 1.98 -3.73 -9.79
N LEU A 139 2.14 -2.96 -8.72
CA LEU A 139 2.18 -3.57 -7.38
C LEU A 139 0.85 -4.30 -7.17
N SER A 140 0.95 -5.62 -7.00
CA SER A 140 -0.20 -6.50 -6.91
C SER A 140 -0.60 -6.65 -5.45
N LEU A 141 -1.89 -6.47 -5.20
CA LEU A 141 -2.54 -6.61 -3.91
C LEU A 141 -3.24 -7.97 -3.82
N THR A 142 -3.40 -8.45 -2.60
CA THR A 142 -4.19 -9.65 -2.33
C THR A 142 -5.70 -9.39 -2.25
N SER A 143 -6.11 -8.15 -1.99
CA SER A 143 -7.51 -7.72 -1.93
C SER A 143 -7.76 -6.46 -2.77
N ALA A 144 -8.98 -6.32 -3.27
CA ALA A 144 -9.34 -5.17 -4.10
C ALA A 144 -9.57 -3.91 -3.23
N ILE A 145 -8.93 -2.80 -3.58
CA ILE A 145 -9.18 -1.49 -2.98
C ILE A 145 -10.17 -0.69 -3.82
N SER A 146 -11.18 -0.11 -3.17
CA SER A 146 -12.24 0.68 -3.83
C SER A 146 -12.06 2.19 -3.68
N SER A 147 -11.22 2.62 -2.74
CA SER A 147 -10.85 4.01 -2.53
C SER A 147 -9.44 4.09 -1.97
N TYR A 148 -8.72 5.13 -2.34
CA TYR A 148 -7.39 5.42 -1.84
C TYR A 148 -7.18 6.93 -1.79
N THR A 149 -6.17 7.35 -1.05
CA THR A 149 -5.58 8.69 -1.13
C THR A 149 -4.10 8.54 -1.45
N SER A 150 -3.56 9.43 -2.27
CA SER A 150 -2.15 9.40 -2.67
C SER A 150 -1.50 10.75 -2.48
N THR A 151 -0.30 10.77 -1.94
CA THR A 151 0.53 11.98 -1.77
C THR A 151 1.95 11.65 -2.17
N GLY A 152 2.55 12.55 -2.95
CA GLY A 152 3.89 12.43 -3.49
C GLY A 152 4.77 13.60 -3.05
N ASN A 153 6.06 13.35 -2.85
CA ASN A 153 7.04 14.34 -2.43
C ASN A 153 8.30 14.22 -3.32
N ILE A 154 8.70 15.35 -3.90
CA ILE A 154 9.95 15.47 -4.66
C ILE A 154 10.96 16.24 -3.82
N VAL A 155 12.14 15.63 -3.57
CA VAL A 155 13.24 16.28 -2.85
C VAL A 155 14.29 16.75 -3.84
N TYR A 156 14.66 18.04 -3.75
CA TYR A 156 15.58 18.65 -4.69
C TYR A 156 16.51 19.69 -4.04
N GLY A 157 17.62 19.96 -4.73
CA GLY A 157 18.59 20.97 -4.33
C GLY A 157 19.46 20.54 -3.15
N ALA A 158 20.49 21.34 -2.85
CA ALA A 158 21.45 21.03 -1.79
C ALA A 158 20.87 21.14 -0.37
N ALA A 159 19.74 21.82 -0.21
CA ALA A 159 19.04 21.98 1.07
C ALA A 159 17.93 20.94 1.29
N ASN A 160 17.78 19.97 0.36
CA ASN A 160 16.72 18.97 0.38
C ASN A 160 15.32 19.58 0.52
N THR A 161 15.04 20.61 -0.28
CA THR A 161 13.73 21.25 -0.32
C THR A 161 12.71 20.25 -0.87
N VAL A 162 11.50 20.26 -0.32
CA VAL A 162 10.44 19.30 -0.66
C VAL A 162 9.27 20.00 -1.35
N PHE A 163 8.83 19.47 -2.49
CA PHE A 163 7.52 19.78 -3.07
C PHE A 163 6.56 18.63 -2.81
N THR A 164 5.36 18.93 -2.32
CA THR A 164 4.29 17.95 -2.18
C THR A 164 3.30 18.06 -3.35
N LEU A 165 2.94 16.92 -3.91
CA LEU A 165 2.08 16.76 -5.07
C LEU A 165 1.00 15.71 -4.78
N THR A 166 -0.03 15.70 -5.62
CA THR A 166 -1.00 14.61 -5.69
C THR A 166 -0.65 13.75 -6.91
N PRO A 167 -0.07 12.56 -6.73
CA PRO A 167 0.29 11.68 -7.85
C PRO A 167 -0.95 11.27 -8.63
N ASN A 168 -0.80 11.07 -9.93
CA ASN A 168 -1.83 10.38 -10.69
C ASN A 168 -1.73 8.90 -10.36
N VAL A 169 -2.79 8.34 -9.76
CA VAL A 169 -2.86 6.92 -9.44
C VAL A 169 -4.01 6.28 -10.21
N THR A 170 -3.75 5.14 -10.83
CA THR A 170 -4.78 4.34 -11.50
C THR A 170 -4.84 2.96 -10.87
N LEU A 171 -6.05 2.52 -10.51
CA LEU A 171 -6.29 1.16 -10.07
C LEU A 171 -6.55 0.26 -11.29
N THR A 172 -5.96 -0.92 -11.32
CA THR A 172 -6.18 -1.90 -12.39
C THR A 172 -6.60 -3.26 -11.83
N ASN A 173 -7.01 -4.17 -12.71
CA ASN A 173 -7.45 -5.52 -12.35
C ASN A 173 -8.52 -5.55 -11.24
N GLY A 174 -9.55 -4.71 -11.36
CA GLY A 174 -10.64 -4.65 -10.37
C GLY A 174 -10.26 -4.04 -9.02
N GLY A 175 -9.18 -3.25 -8.96
CA GLY A 175 -8.70 -2.65 -7.71
C GLY A 175 -7.61 -3.45 -7.01
N LEU A 176 -7.11 -4.53 -7.64
CA LEU A 176 -6.08 -5.40 -7.08
C LEU A 176 -4.65 -4.92 -7.35
N SER A 177 -4.49 -3.75 -7.96
CA SER A 177 -3.16 -3.20 -8.21
C SER A 177 -3.25 -1.72 -8.52
N PHE A 178 -2.15 -1.00 -8.33
CA PHE A 178 -2.05 0.39 -8.73
C PHE A 178 -0.82 0.68 -9.59
N THR A 179 -0.95 1.74 -10.38
CA THR A 179 0.15 2.44 -11.01
C THR A 179 0.12 3.89 -10.54
N ALA A 180 1.29 4.47 -10.30
CA ALA A 180 1.37 5.87 -9.86
C ALA A 180 2.47 6.60 -10.62
N ALA A 181 2.21 7.88 -10.88
CA ALA A 181 3.14 8.78 -11.53
C ALA A 181 3.22 10.12 -10.79
N GLU A 182 4.44 10.56 -10.49
CA GLU A 182 4.72 11.92 -10.03
C GLU A 182 5.88 12.53 -10.81
N GLY A 183 5.85 13.85 -11.00
CA GLY A 183 6.86 14.50 -11.80
C GLY A 183 6.78 16.02 -11.81
N VAL A 184 7.83 16.63 -12.35
CA VAL A 184 7.89 18.08 -12.61
C VAL A 184 7.92 18.30 -14.10
N ASN A 185 7.16 19.28 -14.59
CA ASN A 185 7.22 19.76 -15.96
C ASN A 185 7.48 21.27 -15.94
N THR A 186 8.62 21.69 -16.49
CA THR A 186 9.04 23.09 -16.56
C THR A 186 8.60 23.78 -17.86
N GLY A 187 7.64 23.18 -18.58
CA GLY A 187 7.17 23.63 -19.88
C GLY A 187 8.27 23.48 -20.92
N THR A 188 8.66 24.58 -21.55
CA THR A 188 9.73 24.59 -22.56
C THR A 188 11.12 24.79 -21.96
N SER A 189 11.22 25.09 -20.65
CA SER A 189 12.50 25.30 -19.99
C SER A 189 13.16 23.98 -19.65
N ALA A 190 14.49 23.89 -19.77
CA ALA A 190 15.21 22.70 -19.34
C ALA A 190 15.15 22.52 -17.82
N ILE A 191 15.11 21.27 -17.37
CA ILE A 191 15.37 20.90 -15.98
C ILE A 191 16.87 21.01 -15.75
N SER A 192 17.36 22.24 -15.51
CA SER A 192 18.79 22.54 -15.32
C SER A 192 19.16 22.92 -13.89
N GLY A 193 18.17 23.21 -13.04
CA GLY A 193 18.36 23.66 -11.66
C GLY A 193 17.66 22.81 -10.59
N PHE A 194 16.85 21.82 -10.99
CA PHE A 194 16.25 20.88 -10.05
C PHE A 194 17.16 19.68 -9.91
N ALA A 195 18.04 19.77 -8.93
CA ALA A 195 18.89 18.69 -8.43
C ALA A 195 18.01 17.65 -7.68
N ILE A 196 17.09 17.02 -8.41
CA ILE A 196 16.15 16.04 -7.87
C ILE A 196 16.93 14.76 -7.59
N HIS A 197 16.91 14.33 -6.34
CA HIS A 197 17.62 13.14 -5.88
C HIS A 197 16.70 12.14 -5.19
N GLU A 198 15.44 12.49 -4.97
CA GLU A 198 14.47 11.61 -4.35
C GLU A 198 13.04 11.86 -4.82
N PHE A 199 12.34 10.77 -5.10
CA PHE A 199 10.89 10.69 -5.27
C PHE A 199 10.33 9.83 -4.15
N ASN A 200 9.28 10.29 -3.50
CA ASN A 200 8.60 9.56 -2.43
C ASN A 200 7.11 9.61 -2.68
N PHE A 201 6.43 8.49 -2.51
CA PHE A 201 4.99 8.48 -2.53
C PHE A 201 4.44 7.61 -1.42
N SER A 202 3.23 7.97 -1.01
CA SER A 202 2.44 7.20 -0.07
C SER A 202 1.04 7.01 -0.60
N ILE A 203 0.53 5.80 -0.48
CA ILE A 203 -0.83 5.45 -0.87
C ILE A 203 -1.51 4.89 0.37
N THR A 204 -2.59 5.55 0.78
CA THR A 204 -3.38 5.12 1.92
C THR A 204 -4.73 4.59 1.45
N TYR A 205 -5.09 3.39 1.89
CA TYR A 205 -6.35 2.74 1.57
C TYR A 205 -6.97 2.11 2.82
N ALA A 206 -8.26 1.83 2.74
CA ALA A 206 -8.98 1.18 3.83
C ALA A 206 -8.52 -0.28 3.98
N ASN A 207 -8.35 -0.73 5.21
CA ASN A 207 -8.03 -2.13 5.49
C ASN A 207 -9.11 -3.05 4.94
N ALA A 208 -8.72 -4.23 4.46
CA ALA A 208 -9.67 -5.29 4.17
C ALA A 208 -10.53 -5.56 5.41
N ALA A 209 -11.85 -5.68 5.19
CA ALA A 209 -12.75 -6.06 6.28
C ALA A 209 -12.34 -7.45 6.79
N PRO A 210 -12.27 -7.67 8.11
CA PRO A 210 -11.96 -9.00 8.65
C PRO A 210 -12.95 -10.02 8.07
N VAL A 211 -12.43 -10.98 7.31
CA VAL A 211 -13.24 -12.09 6.81
C VAL A 211 -13.33 -13.10 7.95
N PRO A 212 -14.53 -13.41 8.48
CA PRO A 212 -14.65 -14.36 9.58
C PRO A 212 -14.06 -15.71 9.15
N GLU A 213 -13.12 -16.21 9.94
CA GLU A 213 -12.48 -17.51 9.69
C GLU A 213 -13.54 -18.63 9.71
N ALA A 214 -13.24 -19.77 9.07
CA ALA A 214 -14.14 -20.94 9.05
C ALA A 214 -14.59 -21.34 10.46
N ASP A 215 -13.72 -21.19 11.45
CA ASP A 215 -14.02 -21.45 12.86
C ASP A 215 -15.03 -20.46 13.42
N THR A 216 -15.02 -19.19 12.98
CA THR A 216 -16.03 -18.19 13.38
C THR A 216 -17.40 -18.57 12.84
N TRP A 217 -17.47 -19.04 11.60
CA TRP A 217 -18.70 -19.57 11.01
C TRP A 217 -19.18 -20.83 11.72
N ALA A 218 -18.27 -21.73 12.08
CA ALA A 218 -18.58 -22.94 12.82
C ALA A 218 -19.12 -22.62 14.22
N MET A 219 -18.53 -21.66 14.93
CA MET A 219 -19.02 -21.20 16.22
C MET A 219 -20.39 -20.52 16.12
N LEU A 220 -20.62 -19.71 15.09
CA LEU A 220 -21.93 -19.11 14.84
C LEU A 220 -22.99 -20.19 14.56
N ALA A 221 -22.68 -21.16 13.69
CA ALA A 221 -23.57 -22.27 13.36
C ALA A 221 -23.86 -23.15 14.57
N ALA A 222 -22.84 -23.46 15.39
CA ALA A 222 -23.00 -24.19 16.63
C ALA A 222 -23.89 -23.44 17.63
N GLY A 223 -23.68 -22.13 17.78
CA GLY A 223 -24.50 -21.25 18.63
C GLY A 223 -25.97 -21.26 18.20
N LEU A 224 -26.24 -21.12 16.89
CA LEU A 224 -27.58 -21.21 16.33
C LEU A 224 -28.20 -22.61 16.52
N GLY A 225 -27.40 -23.67 16.38
CA GLY A 225 -27.82 -25.05 16.63
C GLY A 225 -28.28 -25.27 18.07
N VAL A 226 -27.51 -24.77 19.06
CA VAL A 226 -27.86 -24.86 20.49
C VAL A 226 -29.15 -24.10 20.78
N MET A 227 -29.31 -22.90 20.22
CA MET A 227 -30.53 -22.10 20.36
C MET A 227 -31.75 -22.79 19.75
N GLY A 228 -31.61 -23.41 18.57
CA GLY A 228 -32.67 -24.19 17.93
C GLY A 228 -33.13 -25.37 18.78
N VAL A 229 -32.19 -26.11 19.38
CA VAL A 229 -32.50 -27.22 20.31
C VAL A 229 -33.21 -26.70 21.57
N ALA A 230 -32.76 -25.59 22.14
CA ALA A 230 -33.38 -25.00 23.34
C ALA A 230 -34.83 -24.57 23.08
N VAL A 231 -35.12 -23.93 21.94
CA VAL A 231 -36.48 -23.52 21.54
C VAL A 231 -37.37 -24.73 21.31
N ARG A 232 -36.87 -25.79 20.65
CA ARG A 232 -37.63 -27.03 20.43
C ARG A 232 -38.00 -27.71 21.75
N ARG A 233 -37.11 -27.70 22.74
CA ARG A 233 -37.37 -28.26 24.07
C ARG A 233 -38.45 -27.47 24.82
N LYS A 234 -38.43 -26.13 24.75
CA LYS A 234 -39.47 -25.29 25.37
C LYS A 234 -40.86 -25.52 24.78
N ARG A 235 -40.98 -25.68 23.45
CA ARG A 235 -42.28 -25.98 22.80
C ARG A 235 -42.89 -27.30 23.28
N LYS A 236 -42.08 -28.32 23.57
CA LYS A 236 -42.56 -29.60 24.11
C LYS A 236 -42.99 -29.55 25.58
N GLN A 237 -42.65 -28.50 26.31
CA GLN A 237 -43.05 -28.31 27.73
C GLN A 237 -44.29 -27.44 27.88
N GLN A 238 -44.73 -26.78 26.80
CA GLN A 238 -45.91 -25.89 26.76
C GLN A 238 -47.09 -26.48 25.97
N ALA A 239 -46.90 -27.67 25.40
CA ALA A 239 -47.95 -28.51 24.81
C ALA A 239 -48.17 -29.71 25.73
#